data_AF-A0A392T6K3-F1
#
_entry.id   AF-A0A392T6K3-F1
#
_cell.length_a   1.000
_cell.length_b   1.000
_cell.length_c   1.000
_cell.angle_alpha   90.00
_cell.angle_beta   90.00
_cell.angle_gamma   90.00
#
_symmetry.space_group_name_H-M   'P 1'
#
loop_
_entity.id
_entity.type
_entity.pdbx_description
1 polymer ?
#
loop_
_entity_poly.entity_id
_entity_poly.type
_entity_poly.pdbx_seq_one_letter_code
_entity_poly.pdbx_strand_id
1 'polypeptide(L)'
;DYKNKYALQVDLVKTLEEVEARLDGVTKERDSLLEQVKARNEQITGLEEKLRTVEATAITEEEKEMDPDGAYAGFSTVDFVRTVLDWQGSVVE
;
A
#
# COMPACT_ATOMS: atom_id res chain seq x y z
N ASP A 1 -35.18 46.16 -28.07
CA ASP A 1 -36.26 45.61 -27.23
C ASP A 1 -35.73 45.38 -25.81
N TYR A 2 -36.16 46.23 -24.87
CA TYR A 2 -35.67 46.21 -23.49
C TYR A 2 -36.21 45.01 -22.69
N LYS A 3 -37.43 44.54 -23.02
CA LYS A 3 -38.07 43.42 -22.32
C LYS A 3 -37.33 42.11 -22.58
N ASN A 4 -36.89 41.88 -23.82
CA ASN A 4 -36.13 40.69 -24.16
C ASN A 4 -34.76 40.62 -23.46
N LYS A 5 -34.07 41.76 -23.31
CA LYS A 5 -32.80 41.85 -22.58
C LYS A 5 -32.98 41.56 -21.08
N TYR A 6 -34.05 42.07 -20.48
CA TYR A 6 -34.36 41.81 -19.07
C TYR A 6 -34.69 40.32 -18.82
N ALA A 7 -35.48 39.70 -19.69
CA ALA A 7 -35.79 38.27 -19.60
C ALA A 7 -34.53 37.40 -19.65
N LEU A 8 -33.63 37.67 -20.61
CA LEU A 8 -32.34 36.98 -20.71
C LEU A 8 -31.47 37.15 -19.45
N GLN A 9 -31.49 38.33 -18.84
CA GLN A 9 -30.73 38.58 -17.62
C GLN A 9 -31.27 37.78 -16.43
N VAL A 10 -32.60 37.67 -16.30
CA VAL A 10 -33.24 36.87 -15.26
C VAL A 10 -32.91 35.39 -15.42
N ASP A 11 -33.00 34.86 -16.63
CA ASP A 11 -32.66 33.46 -16.90
C ASP A 11 -31.19 33.15 -16.62
N LEU A 12 -30.29 34.08 -16.98
CA LEU A 12 -28.86 33.95 -16.69
C LEU A 12 -28.58 33.92 -15.18
N VAL A 13 -29.19 34.84 -14.42
CA VAL A 13 -29.04 34.87 -12.96
C VAL A 13 -29.51 33.57 -12.33
N LYS A 14 -30.69 33.08 -12.72
CA LYS A 14 -31.23 31.81 -12.22
C LYS A 14 -30.29 30.63 -12.54
N THR A 15 -29.75 30.59 -13.76
CA THR A 15 -28.82 29.54 -14.16
C THR A 15 -27.53 29.59 -13.35
N LEU A 16 -27.03 30.80 -13.05
CA LEU A 16 -25.85 30.98 -12.19
C LEU A 16 -26.10 30.49 -10.77
N GLU A 17 -27.24 30.85 -10.18
CA GLU A 17 -27.64 30.37 -8.84
C GLU A 17 -27.72 28.83 -8.79
N GLU A 18 -28.29 28.19 -9.82
CA GLU A 18 -28.36 26.73 -9.92
C GLU A 18 -26.97 26.09 -10.05
N VAL A 19 -26.07 26.69 -10.82
CA VAL A 19 -24.70 26.21 -10.98
C VAL A 19 -23.89 26.38 -9.69
N GLU A 20 -24.05 27.50 -8.98
CA GLU A 20 -23.41 27.75 -7.68
C GLU A 20 -23.85 26.72 -6.64
N ALA A 21 -25.15 26.42 -6.57
CA ALA A 21 -25.68 25.40 -5.67
C ALA A 21 -25.12 24.00 -6.00
N ARG A 22 -25.00 23.66 -7.29
CA ARG A 22 -24.39 22.39 -7.72
C ARG A 22 -22.90 22.33 -7.38
N LEU A 23 -22.18 23.44 -7.53
CA LEU A 23 -20.76 23.51 -7.22
C LEU A 23 -20.51 23.32 -5.71
N ASP A 24 -21.33 23.92 -4.85
CA ASP A 24 -21.29 23.72 -3.40
C ASP A 24 -21.54 22.24 -3.04
N GLY A 25 -22.54 21.61 -3.68
CA GLY A 25 -22.83 20.18 -3.52
C GLY A 25 -21.64 19.28 -3.87
N VAL A 26 -21.09 19.45 -5.08
CA VAL A 26 -19.92 18.67 -5.54
C VAL A 26 -18.70 18.92 -4.66
N THR A 27 -18.51 20.14 -4.15
CA THR A 27 -17.39 20.46 -3.25
C THR A 27 -17.50 19.68 -1.94
N LYS A 28 -18.70 19.62 -1.34
CA LYS A 28 -18.96 18.85 -0.12
C LYS A 28 -18.78 17.35 -0.33
N GLU A 29 -19.26 16.83 -1.45
CA GLU A 29 -19.06 15.41 -1.82
C GLU A 29 -17.57 15.09 -1.98
N ARG A 30 -16.82 15.93 -2.70
CA ARG A 30 -15.37 15.79 -2.87
C ARG A 30 -14.65 15.79 -1.53
N ASP A 31 -14.98 16.70 -0.63
CA ASP A 31 -14.36 16.79 0.69
C ASP A 31 -14.66 15.54 1.54
N SER A 32 -15.90 15.05 1.51
CA SER A 32 -16.29 13.81 2.19
C SER A 32 -15.54 12.59 1.65
N LEU A 33 -15.41 12.47 0.33
CA LEU A 33 -14.67 11.37 -0.31
C LEU A 33 -13.18 11.44 0.01
N LEU A 34 -12.61 12.64 0.08
CA LEU A 34 -11.21 12.83 0.41
C LEU A 34 -10.90 12.36 1.83
N GLU A 35 -11.77 12.65 2.80
CA GLU A 35 -11.64 12.13 4.16
C GLU A 35 -11.79 10.61 4.22
N GLN A 36 -12.70 10.02 3.45
CA GLN A 36 -12.83 8.56 3.36
C GLN A 36 -11.56 7.91 2.78
N VAL A 37 -10.96 8.50 1.74
CA VAL A 37 -9.72 8.00 1.15
C VAL A 37 -8.57 8.03 2.15
N LYS A 38 -8.44 9.12 2.93
CA LYS A 38 -7.43 9.20 4.00
C LYS A 38 -7.60 8.09 5.03
N ALA A 39 -8.81 7.92 5.55
CA ALA A 39 -9.10 6.88 6.54
C ALA A 39 -8.83 5.47 5.99
N ARG A 40 -9.14 5.21 4.72
CA ARG A 40 -8.82 3.93 4.07
C ARG A 40 -7.33 3.72 3.89
N ASN A 41 -6.57 4.75 3.52
CA ASN A 41 -5.12 4.64 3.39
C ASN A 41 -4.45 4.32 4.74
N GLU A 42 -4.89 4.95 5.83
CA GLU A 42 -4.41 4.62 7.18
C GLU A 42 -4.70 3.16 7.56
N GLN A 43 -5.88 2.65 7.21
CA GLN A 43 -6.22 1.24 7.42
C GLN A 43 -5.34 0.30 6.60
N ILE A 44 -5.05 0.65 5.35
CA ILE A 44 -4.16 -0.14 4.48
C ILE A 44 -2.76 -0.20 5.08
N THR A 45 -2.17 0.93 5.46
CA THR A 45 -0.84 0.97 6.09
C THR A 45 -0.80 0.11 7.36
N GLY A 46 -1.82 0.20 8.21
CA GLY A 46 -1.89 -0.63 9.42
C GLY A 46 -2.05 -2.13 9.14
N LEU A 47 -2.67 -2.51 8.02
CA LEU A 47 -2.77 -3.91 7.60
C LEU A 47 -1.46 -4.41 6.98
N GLU A 48 -0.78 -3.59 6.18
CA GLU A 48 0.53 -3.91 5.60
C GLU A 48 1.58 -4.15 6.69
N GLU A 49 1.61 -3.32 7.74
CA GLU A 49 2.50 -3.52 8.89
C GLU A 49 2.21 -4.85 9.60
N LYS A 50 0.94 -5.16 9.85
CA LYS A 50 0.54 -6.44 10.46
C LYS A 50 0.95 -7.62 9.60
N LEU A 51 0.72 -7.55 8.29
CA LEU A 51 1.12 -8.60 7.37
C LEU A 51 2.63 -8.85 7.44
N ARG A 52 3.43 -7.77 7.40
CA ARG A 52 4.89 -7.87 7.53
C ARG A 52 5.33 -8.52 8.83
N THR A 53 4.65 -8.22 9.95
CA THR A 53 4.96 -8.89 11.23
C THR A 53 4.60 -10.37 11.21
N VAL A 54 3.45 -10.73 10.63
CA VAL A 54 3.01 -12.13 10.51
C VAL A 54 3.96 -12.92 9.62
N GLU A 55 4.35 -12.37 8.46
CA GLU A 55 5.32 -12.97 7.57
C GLU A 55 6.67 -13.21 8.27
N ALA A 56 7.20 -12.20 8.99
CA ALA A 56 8.44 -12.36 9.75
C ALA A 56 8.33 -13.46 10.81
N THR A 57 7.20 -13.54 11.53
CA THR A 57 6.98 -14.62 12.52
C THR A 57 6.86 -15.99 11.87
N ALA A 58 6.17 -16.09 10.73
CA ALA A 58 6.00 -17.35 10.01
C ALA A 58 7.35 -17.88 9.51
N ILE A 59 8.17 -17.01 8.90
CA ILE A 59 9.54 -17.35 8.48
C ILE A 59 10.38 -17.83 9.66
N THR A 60 10.27 -17.17 10.82
CA THR A 60 11.05 -17.54 12.02
C THR A 60 10.64 -18.93 12.55
N GLU A 61 9.35 -19.24 12.55
CA GLU A 61 8.87 -20.57 12.99
C GLU A 61 9.21 -21.65 11.97
N GLU A 62 9.07 -21.38 10.67
CA GLU A 62 9.49 -22.29 9.59
C GLU A 62 11.00 -22.57 9.65
N GLU A 63 11.83 -21.55 9.86
CA GLU A 63 13.28 -21.69 10.04
C GLU A 63 13.61 -22.57 11.26
N LYS A 64 12.92 -22.36 12.38
CA LYS A 64 13.09 -23.16 13.60
C LYS A 64 12.62 -24.61 13.46
N GLU A 65 11.61 -24.87 12.64
CA GLU A 65 11.18 -26.25 12.33
C GLU A 65 12.23 -26.97 11.46
N MET A 66 12.78 -26.28 10.46
CA MET A 66 13.78 -26.88 9.56
C MET A 66 15.18 -26.96 10.17
N ASP A 67 15.55 -26.02 11.04
CA ASP A 67 16.85 -25.93 11.71
C ASP A 67 16.68 -25.56 13.19
N PRO A 68 16.27 -26.53 14.05
CA PRO A 68 15.99 -26.28 15.46
C PRO A 68 17.20 -25.77 16.24
N ASP A 69 18.40 -26.17 15.83
CA ASP A 69 19.67 -25.82 16.46
C ASP A 69 20.28 -24.53 15.89
N GLY A 70 19.68 -23.96 14.83
CA GLY A 70 20.16 -22.75 14.15
C GLY A 70 21.54 -22.91 13.49
N ALA A 71 21.93 -24.15 13.18
CA ALA A 71 23.25 -24.48 12.65
C ALA A 71 23.49 -23.91 11.24
N TYR A 72 22.42 -23.76 10.45
CA TYR A 72 22.45 -23.25 9.08
C TYR A 72 22.34 -21.73 9.01
N ALA A 73 21.78 -21.05 10.02
CA ALA A 73 21.63 -19.59 10.05
C ALA A 73 22.98 -18.83 9.98
N GLY A 74 24.06 -19.43 10.52
CA GLY A 74 25.42 -18.90 10.45
C GLY A 74 26.30 -19.55 9.39
N PHE A 75 25.75 -20.45 8.57
CA PHE A 75 26.53 -21.33 7.72
C PHE A 75 26.93 -20.64 6.41
N SER A 76 28.22 -20.37 6.26
CA SER A 76 28.79 -19.86 5.02
C SER A 76 28.79 -20.98 3.97
N THR A 77 27.96 -20.85 2.92
CA THR A 77 27.96 -21.76 1.78
C THR A 77 29.36 -21.89 1.16
N VAL A 78 30.16 -20.82 1.21
CA VAL A 78 31.55 -20.81 0.72
C VAL A 78 32.45 -21.71 1.57
N ASP A 79 32.26 -21.70 2.89
CA ASP A 79 33.06 -22.52 3.81
C ASP A 79 32.68 -24.00 3.68
N PHE A 80 31.41 -24.28 3.45
CA PHE A 80 30.91 -25.63 3.16
C PHE A 80 31.45 -26.18 1.85
N VAL A 81 31.37 -25.41 0.76
CA VAL A 81 31.88 -25.84 -0.54
C VAL A 81 33.39 -26.09 -0.45
N ARG A 82 34.13 -25.22 0.26
CA ARG A 82 35.55 -25.42 0.52
C ARG A 82 35.85 -26.71 1.29
N THR A 83 35.10 -27.00 2.36
CA THR A 83 35.27 -28.25 3.13
C THR A 83 34.94 -29.49 2.32
N VAL A 84 33.91 -29.45 1.46
CA VAL A 84 33.57 -30.55 0.55
C VAL A 84 34.69 -30.80 -0.47
N LEU A 85 35.26 -29.74 -1.05
CA LEU A 85 36.35 -29.86 -2.03
C LEU A 85 37.65 -30.39 -1.38
N ASP A 86 38.00 -29.94 -0.18
CA ASP A 86 39.13 -30.48 0.59
C ASP A 86 38.96 -31.97 0.89
N TRP A 87 37.74 -32.37 1.28
CA TRP A 87 37.42 -33.78 1.52
C TRP A 87 37.50 -34.62 0.24
N GLN A 88 36.97 -34.13 -0.89
CA GLN A 88 37.12 -34.80 -2.17
C GLN A 88 38.58 -34.94 -2.59
N GLY A 89 39.40 -33.92 -2.36
CA GLY A 89 40.85 -33.98 -2.59
C GLY A 89 41.53 -35.06 -1.74
N SER A 90 41.11 -35.21 -0.48
CA SER A 90 41.66 -36.20 0.46
C SER A 90 41.19 -37.64 0.20
N VAL A 91 40.04 -37.84 -0.47
CA VAL A 91 39.51 -39.18 -0.81
C VAL A 91 40.07 -39.71 -2.14
N VAL A 92 40.65 -38.83 -2.96
CA VAL A 92 41.22 -39.17 -4.28
C VAL A 92 42.74 -39.46 -4.21
N GLU A 93 43.38 -39.31 -3.04
CA GLU A 93 44.74 -39.80 -2.74
C GLU A 93 44.74 -41.18 -2.05
#